data_AF-A0A2E9VIH1-F1
#
_entry.id   AF-A0A2E9VIH1-F1
#
_cell.length_a   1.000
_cell.length_b   1.000
_cell.length_c   1.000
_cell.angle_alpha   90.00
_cell.angle_beta   90.00
_cell.angle_gamma   90.00
#
_symmetry.space_group_name_H-M   'P 1'
#
loop_
_entity.id
_entity.type
_entity.pdbx_description
1 polymer ?
#
loop_
_entity_poly.entity_id
_entity_poly.type
_entity_poly.pdbx_seq_one_letter_code
_entity_poly.pdbx_strand_id
1 'polypeptide(L)' 'MVKKAQKLDDPRKWVKSLDLEDTSDIAVPKQLVDQVIGQGPAVDIIRKAADQRRHVMLIGDPGTGKS' A
#
# COMPACT_ATOMS: atom_id res chain seq x y z
N MET A 1 -5.07 7.70 23.48
CA MET A 1 -3.62 7.44 23.63
C MET A 1 -3.07 7.09 22.25
N VAL A 2 -2.39 8.04 21.58
CA VAL A 2 -1.75 7.75 20.29
C VAL A 2 -0.54 6.87 20.59
N LYS A 3 -0.57 5.60 20.17
CA LYS A 3 0.61 4.73 20.23
C LYS A 3 1.72 5.45 19.47
N LYS A 4 2.80 5.84 20.16
CA LYS A 4 4.04 6.31 19.51
C LYS A 4 4.39 5.27 18.45
N ALA A 5 4.49 5.70 17.19
CA ALA A 5 4.99 4.84 16.14
C ALA A 5 6.34 4.29 16.60
N GLN A 6 6.42 2.97 16.80
CA GLN A 6 7.70 2.32 17.05
C GLN A 6 8.62 2.66 15.89
N LYS A 7 9.84 3.10 16.22
CA LYS A 7 10.87 3.39 15.23
C LYS A 7 11.13 2.08 14.48
N LEU A 8 10.62 1.98 13.25
CA LEU A 8 10.83 0.81 12.42
C LEU A 8 12.33 0.68 12.14
N ASP A 9 12.85 -0.53 12.31
CA ASP A 9 14.23 -0.82 11.94
C ASP A 9 14.44 -0.60 10.43
N ASP A 10 15.69 -0.42 10.03
CA ASP A 10 16.07 -0.32 8.62
C ASP A 10 15.45 -1.51 7.84
N PRO A 11 14.65 -1.26 6.78
CA PRO A 11 14.03 -2.31 5.99
C PRO A 11 15.02 -3.35 5.48
N ARG A 12 16.27 -2.96 5.18
CA ARG A 12 17.32 -3.87 4.72
C ARG A 12 17.79 -4.84 5.82
N LYS A 13 17.64 -4.46 7.09
CA LYS A 13 17.90 -5.35 8.23
C LYS A 13 16.70 -6.23 8.52
N TRP A 14 15.50 -5.64 8.47
CA TRP A 14 14.25 -6.38 8.68
C TRP A 14 14.07 -7.51 7.66
N VAL A 15 14.33 -7.26 6.37
CA VAL A 15 14.20 -8.30 5.32
C VAL A 15 15.09 -9.51 5.60
N LYS A 16 16.29 -9.33 6.18
CA LYS A 16 17.18 -10.45 6.54
C LYS A 16 16.65 -11.33 7.67
N SER A 17 15.66 -10.86 8.42
CA SER A 17 15.00 -11.66 9.45
C SER A 17 13.87 -12.54 8.89
N LEU A 18 13.50 -12.34 7.63
CA LEU A 18 12.49 -13.12 6.93
C LEU A 18 13.16 -14.34 6.27
N ASP A 19 12.48 -15.47 6.29
CA ASP A 19 12.89 -16.71 5.61
C ASP A 19 12.38 -16.67 4.16
N LEU A 20 13.11 -15.97 3.28
CA LEU A 20 12.80 -15.79 1.87
C LEU A 20 14.06 -16.02 1.04
N GLU A 21 13.95 -16.80 -0.04
CA GLU A 21 15.06 -16.99 -0.98
C GLU A 21 15.09 -15.84 -1.99
N ASP A 22 13.93 -15.51 -2.57
CA ASP A 22 13.77 -14.40 -3.50
C ASP A 22 12.35 -13.78 -3.47
N THR A 23 12.08 -12.85 -4.38
CA THR A 23 10.78 -12.15 -4.43
C THR A 23 9.61 -13.01 -4.92
N SER A 24 9.88 -14.17 -5.51
CA SER A 24 8.84 -15.11 -5.96
C SER A 24 8.12 -15.77 -4.79
N ASP A 25 8.74 -15.83 -3.62
CA ASP A 25 8.14 -16.32 -2.36
C ASP A 25 7.06 -15.36 -1.81
N ILE A 26 7.02 -14.13 -2.31
CA ILE A 26 6.10 -13.09 -1.83
C ILE A 26 4.79 -13.18 -2.61
N ALA A 27 3.70 -13.49 -1.90
CA ALA A 27 2.37 -13.49 -2.49
C ALA A 27 1.93 -12.07 -2.88
N VAL A 28 1.55 -11.90 -4.15
CA VAL A 28 0.97 -10.66 -4.67
C VAL A 28 -0.55 -10.69 -4.53
N PRO A 29 -1.19 -9.67 -3.92
CA PRO A 29 -2.64 -9.57 -3.84
C PRO A 29 -3.31 -9.61 -5.22
N LYS A 30 -4.44 -10.31 -5.33
CA LYS A 30 -5.19 -10.43 -6.60
C LYS A 30 -5.85 -9.12 -7.04
N GLN A 31 -6.28 -8.30 -6.08
CA GLN A 31 -6.94 -7.02 -6.38
C GLN A 31 -5.89 -5.91 -6.47
N LEU A 32 -5.94 -5.12 -7.55
CA LEU A 32 -4.99 -4.01 -7.75
C LEU A 32 -5.03 -2.98 -6.61
N VAL A 33 -6.21 -2.74 -6.04
CA VAL A 33 -6.37 -1.80 -4.93
C VAL A 33 -5.59 -2.22 -3.67
N ASP A 34 -5.35 -3.51 -3.49
CA ASP A 34 -4.58 -4.06 -2.36
C ASP A 34 -3.07 -4.03 -2.59
N GLN A 35 -2.64 -3.74 -3.83
CA GLN A 35 -1.23 -3.56 -4.16
C GLN A 35 -0.77 -2.10 -3.94
N VAL A 36 -1.67 -1.19 -3.59
CA VAL A 36 -1.35 0.21 -3.35
C VAL A 36 -0.64 0.37 -2.00
N ILE A 37 0.59 0.86 -2.03
CA ILE A 37 1.43 0.99 -0.84
C ILE A 37 1.39 2.43 -0.31
N GLY A 38 1.17 2.58 1.00
CA GLY A 38 1.33 3.86 1.69
C GLY A 38 0.21 4.88 1.47
N GLN A 39 -0.89 4.51 0.78
CA GLN A 39 -2.01 5.40 0.50
C GLN A 39 -3.35 4.88 1.06
N GLY A 40 -3.35 4.40 2.31
CA GLY A 40 -4.54 3.83 2.96
C GLY A 40 -5.82 4.68 2.83
N PRO A 41 -5.78 6.00 3.13
CA PRO A 41 -6.96 6.86 2.96
C PRO A 41 -7.48 6.95 1.52
N ALA A 42 -6.59 6.93 0.52
CA ALA A 42 -6.99 6.97 -0.88
C ALA A 42 -7.66 5.67 -1.31
N VAL A 43 -7.12 4.52 -0.87
CA VAL A 43 -7.71 3.20 -1.10
C VAL A 43 -9.13 3.12 -0.56
N ASP A 44 -9.36 3.59 0.67
CA ASP A 44 -10.69 3.58 1.28
C ASP A 44 -11.70 4.45 0.51
N ILE A 45 -11.26 5.61 0.01
CA ILE A 45 -12.09 6.49 -0.81
C ILE A 45 -12.42 5.83 -2.16
N ILE A 46 -11.43 5.20 -2.81
CA ILE A 46 -11.63 4.52 -4.09
C ILE A 46 -12.62 3.36 -3.95
N ARG A 47 -12.50 2.54 -2.90
CA ARG A 47 -13.45 1.46 -2.62
C ARG A 47 -14.87 2.00 -2.48
N LYS A 48 -15.07 3.04 -1.66
CA LYS A 48 -16.38 3.68 -1.46
C LYS A 48 -16.93 4.31 -2.75
N ALA A 49 -16.08 4.97 -3.53
CA ALA A 49 -16.48 5.59 -4.79
C ALA A 49 -16.90 4.55 -5.83
N ALA A 50 -16.20 3.41 -5.90
CA ALA A 50 -16.57 2.29 -6.77
C ALA A 50 -17.94 1.71 -6.37
N ASP A 51 -18.15 1.43 -5.08
CA ASP A 51 -19.42 0.89 -4.55
C ASP A 51 -20.60 1.84 -4.85
N GLN A 52 -20.38 3.15 -4.72
CA GLN A 52 -21.39 4.18 -4.96
C GLN A 52 -21.44 4.67 -6.42
N ARG A 53 -20.63 4.13 -7.33
CA ARG A 53 -20.51 4.54 -8.74
C ARG A 53 -20.27 6.05 -8.92
N ARG A 54 -19.36 6.62 -8.12
CA ARG A 54 -18.98 8.03 -8.17
C ARG A 54 -17.75 8.25 -9.05
N HIS A 55 -17.69 9.41 -9.69
CA HIS A 55 -16.47 9.87 -10.35
C HIS A 55 -15.41 10.26 -9.33
N VAL A 56 -14.15 9.97 -9.64
CA VAL A 56 -12.99 10.31 -8.81
C VAL A 56 -11.97 11.07 -9.66
N MET A 57 -11.34 12.07 -9.08
CA MET A 57 -10.19 12.76 -9.64
C MET A 57 -9.02 12.58 -8.67
N LEU A 58 -7.93 11.95 -9.15
CA LEU A 58 -6.70 11.75 -8.38
C LEU A 58 -5.66 12.80 -8.78
N ILE A 59 -5.14 13.54 -7.80
CA ILE A 59 -4.14 14.60 -8.00
C ILE A 59 -2.87 14.26 -7.22
N GLY A 60 -1.71 14.37 -7.88
CA GLY A 60 -0.41 14.12 -7.27
C GLY A 60 0.72 14.02 -8.30
N ASP A 61 1.96 14.03 -7.82
CA ASP A 61 3.17 14.04 -8.66
C ASP A 61 3.28 12.83 -9.61
N PRO A 62 3.98 12.92 -10.75
CA PRO A 62 4.20 11.79 -11.64
C PRO A 62 4.78 10.56 -10.90
N GLY A 63 4.33 9.35 -11.25
CA GLY A 63 4.85 8.12 -10.64
C GLY A 63 4.28 7.75 -9.26
N THR A 64 3.24 8.44 -8.77
CA THR A 64 2.61 8.19 -7.46
C THR A 64 1.45 7.18 -7.47
N GLY A 65 1.27 6.42 -8.55
CA GLY A 65 0.21 5.38 -8.59
C GLY A 65 -1.21 5.91 -8.77
N LYS A 66 -1.39 6.96 -9.59
CA LYS A 66 -2.73 7.50 -9.96
C LYS A 66 -3.42 6.73 -11.09
N SER A 67 -2.69 5.89 -11.81
CA SER A 67 -3.15 5.14 -12.98
C SER A 67 -3.39 3.68 -12.63
#